data_AF-W4EQD0-F1
#
_entry.id   AF-W4EQD0-F1
#
_cell.length_a   1.000
_cell.length_b   1.000
_cell.length_c   1.000
_cell.angle_alpha   90.00
_cell.angle_beta   90.00
_cell.angle_gamma   90.00
#
_symmetry.space_group_name_H-M   'P 1'
#
loop_
_entity.id
_entity.type
_entity.pdbx_description
1 polymer ?
#
loop_
_entity_poly.entity_id
_entity_poly.type
_entity_poly.pdbx_seq_one_letter_code
_entity_poly.pdbx_strand_id
1 'polypeptide(L)' 'MELEKKLYCYNCKEETVYQKRRNNNTYMESHCRECGCFEWQNRAVESEVKKWAEYNLVKGIPNFEEVQRII' A
#
# COMPACT_ATOMS: atom_id res chain seq x y z
N MET A 1 -8.88 1.06 -23.06
CA MET A 1 -9.50 0.82 -21.74
C MET A 1 -8.36 0.80 -20.74
N GLU A 2 -8.16 1.90 -20.00
CA GLU A 2 -7.11 1.93 -18.97
C GLU A 2 -7.47 0.90 -17.90
N LEU A 3 -6.60 -0.08 -17.65
CA LEU A 3 -6.85 -1.11 -16.63
C LEU A 3 -7.00 -0.43 -15.27
N GLU A 4 -8.21 -0.45 -14.72
CA GLU A 4 -8.46 -0.13 -13.31
C GLU A 4 -7.72 -1.14 -12.44
N LYS A 5 -6.79 -0.66 -11.62
CA LYS A 5 -5.99 -1.51 -10.72
C LYS A 5 -6.60 -1.47 -9.33
N LYS A 6 -7.01 -2.61 -8.78
CA LYS A 6 -7.49 -2.70 -7.39
C LYS A 6 -6.32 -3.00 -6.45
N LEU A 7 -6.19 -2.20 -5.39
CA LEU A 7 -5.14 -2.30 -4.37
C LEU A 7 -5.71 -1.91 -3.00
N TYR A 8 -5.19 -2.53 -1.93
CA TYR A 8 -5.49 -2.08 -0.57
C TYR A 8 -4.86 -0.72 -0.30
N CYS A 9 -5.65 0.32 -0.03
CA CYS A 9 -5.12 1.63 0.31
C CYS A 9 -4.89 1.72 1.81
N TYR A 10 -3.63 1.87 2.25
CA TYR A 10 -3.31 1.99 3.68
C TYR A 10 -3.87 3.26 4.33
N ASN A 11 -4.20 4.29 3.54
CA ASN A 11 -4.84 5.50 4.04
C ASN A 11 -6.36 5.30 4.23
N CYS A 12 -7.06 4.64 3.30
CA CYS A 12 -8.49 4.33 3.44
C CYS A 12 -8.75 3.12 4.34
N LYS A 13 -7.74 2.26 4.53
CA LYS A 13 -7.82 0.97 5.23
C LYS A 13 -8.79 -0.03 4.57
N GLU A 14 -8.95 0.06 3.25
CA GLU A 14 -9.82 -0.82 2.45
C GLU A 14 -9.26 -1.05 1.05
N GLU A 15 -9.81 -2.04 0.32
CA GLU A 15 -9.49 -2.23 -1.10
C GLU A 15 -10.14 -1.11 -1.93
N THR A 16 -9.34 -0.44 -2.75
CA THR A 16 -9.76 0.70 -3.56
C THR A 16 -9.27 0.56 -5.00
N VAL A 17 -9.91 1.28 -5.91
CA VAL A 17 -9.44 1.40 -7.29
C VAL A 17 -8.39 2.50 -7.35
N TYR A 18 -7.24 2.19 -7.94
CA TYR A 18 -6.21 3.16 -8.27
C TYR A 18 -6.36 3.60 -9.72
N GLN A 19 -6.40 4.91 -9.92
CA GLN A 19 -6.58 5.57 -11.21
C GLN A 19 -5.31 6.31 -11.62
N LYS A 20 -4.99 6.25 -12.91
CA LYS A 20 -3.87 7.00 -13.46
C LYS A 20 -4.30 8.44 -13.72
N ARG A 21 -3.46 9.38 -13.30
CA ARG A 21 -3.60 10.82 -13.56
C ARG A 21 -2.29 11.34 -14.10
N ARG A 22 -2.37 12.21 -15.11
CA ARG A 22 -1.20 12.89 -15.64
C ARG A 22 -0.88 14.07 -14.73
N ASN A 23 0.36 14.14 -14.23
CA ASN A 23 0.83 15.31 -13.51
C ASN A 23 1.25 16.40 -14.51
N ASN A 24 1.29 17.66 -14.06
CA ASN A 24 1.72 18.85 -14.81
C ASN A 24 3.13 18.70 -15.42
N ASN A 25 3.95 17.78 -14.90
CA ASN A 25 5.31 17.50 -15.33
C ASN A 25 5.43 16.25 -16.22
N THR A 26 4.42 15.96 -17.05
CA THR A 26 4.34 14.93 -18.12
C THR A 26 4.34 13.45 -17.72
N TYR A 27 4.65 13.08 -16.48
CA TYR A 27 4.58 11.68 -16.03
C TYR A 27 3.17 11.25 -15.57
N MET A 28 2.90 9.95 -15.67
CA MET A 28 1.65 9.33 -15.23
C MET A 28 1.82 8.82 -13.80
N GLU A 29 0.97 9.29 -12.90
CA GLU A 29 0.93 8.87 -11.51
C GLU A 29 -0.34 8.07 -11.23
N SER A 30 -0.22 7.06 -10.40
CA SER A 30 -1.35 6.23 -9.98
C SER A 30 -1.76 6.61 -8.56
N HIS A 31 -3.05 6.84 -8.34
CA HIS A 31 -3.57 7.31 -7.05
C HIS A 31 -4.83 6.57 -6.67
N CYS A 32 -5.06 6.40 -5.37
CA CYS A 32 -6.32 5.93 -4.82
C CYS A 32 -7.46 6.84 -5.31
N ARG A 33 -8.53 6.24 -5.82
CA ARG A 33 -9.72 6.97 -6.29
C ARG A 33 -10.39 7.74 -5.17
N GLU A 34 -10.41 7.18 -3.96
CA GLU A 34 -11.15 7.72 -2.82
C GLU A 34 -10.40 8.85 -2.11
N CYS A 35 -9.14 8.63 -1.73
CA CYS A 35 -8.38 9.61 -0.94
C CYS A 35 -7.24 10.32 -1.68
N GLY A 36 -6.95 9.93 -2.93
CA GLY A 36 -5.86 10.52 -3.71
C GLY A 36 -4.45 10.10 -3.27
N CYS A 37 -4.30 9.18 -2.31
CA CYS A 37 -3.00 8.66 -1.89
C CYS A 37 -2.25 8.01 -3.07
N PHE A 38 -0.97 8.31 -3.20
CA PHE A 38 -0.16 7.82 -4.32
C PHE A 38 0.12 6.32 -4.19
N GLU A 39 0.12 5.60 -5.31
CA GLU A 39 0.42 4.16 -5.34
C GLU A 39 1.82 3.87 -4.79
N TRP A 40 2.80 4.72 -5.09
CA TRP A 40 4.17 4.53 -4.63
C TRP A 40 4.29 4.67 -3.12
N GLN A 41 3.51 5.54 -2.48
CA GLN A 41 3.46 5.65 -1.01
C GLN A 41 2.91 4.35 -0.42
N ASN A 42 1.85 3.83 -1.03
CA ASN A 42 1.24 2.57 -0.64
C ASN A 42 2.24 1.40 -0.70
N ARG A 43 3.01 1.30 -1.80
CA ARG A 43 4.09 0.30 -1.94
C ARG A 43 5.23 0.46 -0.94
N ALA A 44 5.53 1.70 -0.53
CA ALA A 44 6.53 1.96 0.50
C ALA A 44 6.08 1.36 1.84
N VAL A 45 4.80 1.53 2.20
CA VAL A 45 4.21 0.90 3.40
C VAL A 45 4.29 -0.63 3.30
N GLU A 46 3.87 -1.23 2.20
CA GLU A 46 3.99 -2.70 1.99
C GLU A 46 5.42 -3.20 2.19
N SER A 47 6.40 -2.44 1.70
CA SER A 47 7.82 -2.80 1.82
C SER A 47 8.30 -2.76 3.26
N GLU A 48 7.93 -1.74 4.03
CA GLU A 48 8.31 -1.64 5.46
C GLU A 48 7.59 -2.71 6.31
N VAL A 49 6.31 -2.94 6.04
CA VAL A 49 5.52 -4.01 6.67
C VAL A 49 6.17 -5.37 6.43
N LYS A 50 6.64 -5.63 5.21
CA LYS A 50 7.36 -6.86 4.86
C LYS A 50 8.69 -7.00 5.60
N LYS A 51 9.54 -5.95 5.60
CA LYS A 51 10.81 -5.94 6.33
C LYS A 51 10.61 -6.20 7.82
N TRP A 52 9.60 -5.56 8.40
CA TRP A 52 9.24 -5.71 9.80
C TRP A 52 8.79 -7.15 10.11
N ALA A 53 7.98 -7.76 9.24
CA ALA A 53 7.57 -9.16 9.37
C ALA A 53 8.77 -10.12 9.26
N GLU A 54 9.66 -9.92 8.29
CA GLU A 54 10.88 -10.72 8.11
C GLU A 54 11.80 -10.63 9.34
N TYR A 55 12.00 -9.43 9.89
CA TYR A 55 12.80 -9.23 11.11
C TYR A 55 12.23 -10.03 12.30
N ASN A 56 10.92 -9.98 12.51
CA ASN A 56 10.27 -10.64 13.64
C ASN A 56 10.28 -12.16 13.52
N LEU A 57 10.09 -12.69 12.30
CA LEU A 57 10.23 -14.12 12.03
C LEU A 57 11.61 -14.65 12.45
N VAL A 58 12.69 -13.90 12.14
CA VAL A 58 14.06 -14.26 12.56
C VAL A 58 14.23 -14.22 14.09
N LYS A 59 13.47 -13.37 14.78
CA LYS A 59 13.53 -13.21 16.24
C LYS A 59 12.64 -14.19 17.01
N GLY A 60 11.88 -15.04 16.32
CA GLY A 60 10.90 -15.93 16.96
C GLY A 60 9.72 -15.17 17.58
N ILE A 61 9.51 -13.92 17.17
CA ILE A 61 8.31 -13.15 17.50
C ILE A 61 7.21 -13.66 16.56
N PRO A 62 6.04 -14.06 17.08
CA PRO A 62 5.04 -14.78 16.31
C PRO A 62 4.44 -13.96 15.16
N ASN A 63 3.75 -14.65 14.25
CA ASN A 63 3.49 -14.21 12.88
C ASN A 63 2.70 -12.89 12.77
N PHE A 64 2.75 -12.28 11.57
CA PHE A 64 2.06 -11.05 11.19
C PHE A 64 0.63 -10.85 11.74
N GLU A 65 -0.21 -11.88 11.77
CA GLU A 65 -1.59 -11.86 12.30
C GLU A 65 -1.65 -11.59 13.81
N GLU A 66 -0.66 -12.04 14.58
CA GLU A 66 -0.61 -11.78 16.02
C GLU A 66 -0.24 -10.34 16.32
N VAL A 67 0.57 -9.72 15.46
CA VAL A 67 0.99 -8.33 15.68
C VAL A 67 0.03 -7.30 15.08
N GLN A 68 -0.72 -7.66 14.04
CA GLN A 68 -1.86 -6.85 13.57
C GLN A 68 -2.93 -6.63 14.66
N ARG A 69 -2.98 -7.46 15.71
CA ARG A 69 -3.92 -7.28 16.85
C ARG A 69 -3.44 -6.29 17.92
N ILE A 70 -2.17 -5.87 17.88
CA ILE A 70 -1.56 -4.98 18.89
C ILE A 70 -1.63 -3.50 18.45
N ILE A 71 -1.84 -3.25 17.15
CA ILE A 71 -2.02 -1.92 16.54
C ILE A 71 -3.51 -1.65 16.32
#